data_AF-A0A537HKD4-F1
#
_entry.id   AF-A0A537HKD4-F1
#
_cell.length_a   1.000
_cell.length_b   1.000
_cell.length_c   1.000
_cell.angle_alpha   90.00
_cell.angle_beta   90.00
_cell.angle_gamma   90.00
#
_symmetry.space_group_name_H-M   'P 1'
#
loop_
_entity.id
_entity.type
_entity.pdbx_description
1 polymer ?
#
loop_
_entity_poly.entity_id
_entity_poly.type
_entity_poly.pdbx_seq_one_letter_code
_entity_poly.pdbx_strand_id
1 'polypeptide(L)' 'MRKTLFLIGITLLLLGVIAESMYVVSSRVAYNGPTLSTDVYFVSGILLLLVGGILFLASVRIPEIHVSDSQERTL' A
#
# COMPACT_ATOMS: atom_id res chain seq x y z
N MET A 1 15.85 -8.28 -1.50
CA MET A 1 15.32 -7.01 -0.97
C MET A 1 14.07 -6.53 -1.70
N ARG A 2 14.13 -6.14 -2.98
CA ARG A 2 12.96 -5.57 -3.70
C ARG A 2 11.71 -6.46 -3.79
N LYS A 3 11.86 -7.73 -4.15
CA LYS A 3 10.74 -8.69 -4.17
C LYS A 3 10.10 -8.86 -2.79
N THR A 4 10.92 -8.88 -1.74
CA THR A 4 10.46 -8.93 -0.35
C THR A 4 9.71 -7.65 0.04
N LEU A 5 10.22 -6.48 -0.36
CA LEU A 5 9.59 -5.18 -0.11
C LEU A 5 8.22 -5.06 -0.81
N PHE A 6 8.13 -5.58 -2.04
CA PHE A 6 6.87 -5.68 -2.79
C PHE A 6 5.84 -6.57 -2.08
N LEU A 7 6.27 -7.76 -1.63
CA LEU A 7 5.41 -8.69 -0.89
C LEU A 7 4.91 -8.06 0.42
N ILE A 8 5.80 -7.44 1.20
CA ILE A 8 5.44 -6.73 2.43
C ILE A 8 4.45 -5.60 2.12
N GLY A 9 4.71 -4.79 1.10
CA GLY A 9 3.82 -3.71 0.68
C GLY A 9 2.42 -4.19 0.34
N ILE A 10 2.30 -5.26 -0.47
CA ILE A 10 1.01 -5.86 -0.81
C ILE A 10 0.30 -6.43 0.43
N THR A 11 1.02 -7.15 1.29
CA THR A 11 0.42 -7.70 2.51
C THR A 11 -0.16 -6.60 3.39
N LEU A 12 0.57 -5.50 3.58
CA LEU A 12 0.09 -4.36 4.35
C LEU A 12 -1.10 -3.68 3.69
N LEU A 13 -1.11 -3.52 2.37
CA LEU A 13 -2.26 -3.00 1.63
C LEU A 13 -3.51 -3.87 1.84
N LEU A 14 -3.38 -5.19 1.73
CA LEU A 14 -4.49 -6.13 1.96
C LEU A 14 -5.01 -6.06 3.40
N LEU A 15 -4.11 -5.98 4.39
CA LEU A 15 -4.50 -5.81 5.79
C LEU A 15 -5.21 -4.48 6.04
N GLY A 16 -4.78 -3.40 5.38
CA GLY A 16 -5.46 -2.10 5.43
C GLY A 16 -6.88 -2.15 4.89
N VAL A 17 -7.10 -2.82 3.75
CA VAL A 17 -8.43 -3.05 3.18
C VAL A 17 -9.33 -3.87 4.13
N ILE A 18 -8.77 -4.89 4.79
CA ILE A 18 -9.51 -5.69 5.78
C ILE A 18 -9.92 -4.81 6.98
N ALA A 19 -8.99 -4.00 7.51
CA ALA A 19 -9.28 -3.09 8.61
C ALA A 19 -10.37 -2.06 8.26
N GLU A 20 -10.31 -1.45 7.07
CA GLU A 20 -11.37 -0.57 6.57
C GLU A 20 -12.72 -1.30 6.41
N SER A 21 -12.70 -2.53 5.93
CA SER A 21 -13.90 -3.35 5.82
C SER A 21 -14.51 -3.62 7.20
N MET A 22 -13.68 -3.89 8.22
CA MET A 22 -14.12 -4.05 9.60
C MET A 22 -14.67 -2.76 10.20
N TYR A 23 -14.07 -1.60 9.89
CA TYR A 23 -14.61 -0.30 10.25
C TYR A 23 -16.01 -0.08 9.68
N VAL A 24 -16.21 -0.36 8.38
CA VAL A 24 -17.53 -0.20 7.72
C VAL A 24 -18.57 -1.14 8.33
N VAL A 25 -18.21 -2.38 8.64
CA VAL A 25 -19.12 -3.35 9.29
C VAL A 25 -19.45 -2.92 10.72
N SER A 26 -18.44 -2.54 11.50
CA SER A 26 -18.62 -2.11 12.90
C SER A 26 -19.37 -0.79 13.03
N SER A 27 -19.20 0.15 12.10
CA SER A 27 -19.93 1.43 12.09
C SER A 27 -21.39 1.28 11.65
N ARG A 28 -21.69 0.30 10.78
CA ARG A 28 -23.07 0.01 10.34
C ARG A 28 -23.87 -0.78 11.37
N VAL A 29 -23.20 -1.57 12.20
CA VAL A 29 -23.82 -2.37 13.24
C VAL A 29 -23.32 -1.88 14.58
N ALA A 30 -24.03 -0.90 15.16
CA ALA A 30 -23.71 -0.30 16.45
C ALA A 30 -23.83 -1.33 17.59
N TYR A 31 -22.90 -2.27 17.67
CA TYR A 31 -22.75 -3.15 18.81
C TYR A 31 -22.04 -2.36 19.91
N ASN A 32 -22.80 -1.96 20.93
CA ASN A 32 -22.32 -1.48 22.23
C ASN A 32 -21.67 -2.63 23.06
N GLY A 33 -20.86 -3.46 22.42
CA GLY A 33 -20.10 -4.54 23.07
C GLY A 33 -18.64 -4.12 23.30
N PRO A 34 -17.84 -4.92 24.03
CA PRO A 34 -16.42 -4.65 24.29
C PRO A 34 -15.55 -4.93 23.06
N THR A 35 -16.01 -4.51 21.88
CA THR A 35 -15.27 -4.52 20.63
C THR A 35 -14.37 -3.30 20.58
N LEU A 36 -13.15 -3.44 20.06
CA LEU A 36 -12.23 -2.31 19.83
C LEU A 36 -12.99 -1.12 19.24
N SER A 37 -12.71 0.09 19.76
CA SER A 37 -13.34 1.32 19.25
C SER A 37 -13.25 1.34 17.73
N THR A 38 -14.37 1.63 17.09
CA THR A 38 -14.52 1.69 15.64
C THR A 38 -13.44 2.57 15.00
N ASP A 39 -13.01 3.62 15.71
CA ASP A 39 -11.92 4.52 15.31
C ASP A 39 -10.57 3.82 15.15
N VAL A 40 -10.31 2.75 15.89
CA VAL A 40 -9.03 2.00 15.82
C VAL A 40 -8.92 1.28 14.48
N TYR A 41 -10.01 0.70 13.97
CA TYR A 41 -10.02 0.05 12.65
C TYR A 41 -9.80 1.05 11.53
N PHE A 42 -10.39 2.24 11.63
CA PHE A 42 -10.20 3.31 10.67
C PHE A 42 -8.76 3.84 10.66
N VAL A 43 -8.23 4.22 11.82
CA VAL A 43 -6.88 4.78 11.93
C VAL A 43 -5.82 3.75 11.50
N SER A 44 -5.97 2.50 11.94
CA SER A 44 -5.04 1.43 11.53
C SER A 44 -5.17 1.06 10.06
N GLY A 45 -6.38 1.08 9.49
CA GLY A 45 -6.64 0.85 8.07
C GLY A 45 -5.90 1.85 7.19
N ILE A 46 -6.09 3.15 7.45
CA ILE A 46 -5.38 4.22 6.74
C ILE A 46 -3.86 4.06 6.87
N LEU A 47 -3.35 3.80 8.07
CA LEU A 47 -1.92 3.66 8.30
C LEU A 47 -1.32 2.50 7.50
N LEU A 48 -1.99 1.34 7.50
CA LEU A 48 -1.59 0.15 6.75
C LEU A 48 -1.60 0.41 5.25
N LEU A 49 -2.61 1.12 4.75
CA LEU A 49 -2.70 1.50 3.34
C LEU A 49 -1.57 2.46 2.94
N LEU A 50 -1.26 3.47 3.75
CA LEU A 50 -0.19 4.42 3.47
C LEU A 50 1.18 3.75 3.46
N VAL A 51 1.52 3.02 4.53
CA VAL A 51 2.82 2.35 4.64
C VAL A 51 2.96 1.27 3.57
N GLY A 52 1.91 0.46 3.36
CA GLY A 52 1.88 -0.56 2.32
C GLY A 52 2.06 0.04 0.92
N GLY A 53 1.40 1.16 0.63
CA GLY A 53 1.52 1.88 -0.63
C GLY A 53 2.92 2.44 -0.87
N ILE A 54 3.54 3.07 0.14
CA ILE A 54 4.91 3.59 0.04
C ILE A 54 5.89 2.45 -0.24
N LEU A 55 5.79 1.34 0.48
CA LEU A 55 6.67 0.18 0.27
C LEU A 55 6.43 -0.47 -1.10
N PHE A 56 5.18 -0.58 -1.53
CA PHE A 56 4.86 -1.07 -2.87
C PHE A 56 5.49 -0.19 -3.94
N LEU A 57 5.30 1.13 -3.90
CA LEU A 57 5.89 2.10 -4.83
C LEU A 57 7.42 2.03 -4.84
N ALA A 58 8.05 1.98 -3.66
CA ALA A 58 9.51 1.88 -3.54
C ALA A 58 10.08 0.59 -4.17
N SER A 59 9.26 -0.46 -4.25
CA SER A 59 9.66 -1.73 -4.85
C SER A 59 9.62 -1.73 -6.39
N VAL A 60 8.84 -0.84 -7.01
CA VAL A 60 8.67 -0.76 -8.47
C VAL A 60 9.95 -0.18 -9.12
N ARG A 61 10.42 -0.82 -10.20
CA ARG A 61 11.57 -0.32 -10.99
C ARG A 61 11.05 0.71 -11.97
N ILE A 62 11.51 1.96 -11.82
CA ILE A 62 11.36 2.97 -12.87
C ILE A 62 12.41 2.61 -13.92
N PRO A 63 12.03 2.23 -15.15
CA PRO A 63 13.00 2.00 -16.21
C PRO A 63 13.66 3.33 -16.55
N GLU A 64 14.99 3.37 -16.48
CA GLU A 64 15.77 4.51 -16.98
C GLU A 64 15.62 4.56 -18.50
N ILE A 65 15.09 5.67 -19.01
CA ILE A 65 14.96 5.91 -20.44
C ILE A 65 16.34 6.37 -20.91
N HIS A 66 17.11 5.47 -21.51
CA HIS A 66 18.31 5.84 -22.25
C HIS A 66 17.90 6.32 -23.64
N VAL A 67 18.00 7.63 -23.86
CA VAL A 67 17.97 8.21 -25.20
C VAL A 67 19.32 7.88 -25.85
N SER A 68 19.31 6.99 -26.84
CA SER A 68 20.50 6.66 -27.63
C SER A 68 20.68 7.73 -28.71
N ASP A 69 21.62 8.65 -28.52
CA ASP A 69 22.11 9.52 -29.59
C ASP A 69 22.93 8.67 -30.58
N SER A 70 22.25 7.98 -31.50
CA SER A 70 22.89 7.26 -32.62
C SER A 70 23.09 8.17 -33.84
N GLN A 71 23.58 9.38 -33.63
CA GLN A 71 23.86 10.35 -34.68
C GLN A 71 25.21 11.01 -34.41
N GLU A 72 26.30 10.32 -34.74
CA GLU A 72 27.54 10.89 -35.29
C GLU A 72 28.66 9.88 -35.17
N ARG A 73 29.04 9.27 -36.30
CA ARG A 73 30.42 9.01 -36.74
C ARG A 73 30.40 8.01 -37.89
N THR A 74 29.82 8.45 -38.99
CA THR A 74 30.23 8.04 -40.34
C THR A 74 30.93 9.23 -40.96
N LEU A 75 32.21 9.45 -40.61
CA LEU A 75 33.18 10.20 -41.41
C LEU A 75 34.57 9.62 -41.11
#